data_AF-A0A358NAT0-F1
#
_entry.id   AF-A0A358NAT0-F1
#
_cell.length_a   1.000
_cell.length_b   1.000
_cell.length_c   1.000
_cell.angle_alpha   90.00
_cell.angle_beta   90.00
_cell.angle_gamma   90.00
#
_symmetry.space_group_name_H-M   'P 1'
#
loop_
_entity.id
_entity.type
_entity.pdbx_description
1 polymer ?
#
loop_
_entity_poly.entity_id
_entity_poly.type
_entity_poly.pdbx_seq_one_letter_code
_entity_poly.pdbx_strand_id
1 'polypeptide(L)'
;MSRNTIVVTGWISMKQILAVSLIFLSMMCGGLSVNADITIRKSGALVWTVDGKGAIRERGRKVGSIDASGKVRKNGALTGEVESGGTIRRSGAKIGSVDSSGKVRKQGRLIGEVSSGGTIRQSGSLWGSSSNCCDDQGRRQVVAVIVFFGGFLN
;
A
#
# COMPACT_ATOMS: atom_id res chain seq x y z
N MET A 1 -45.27 30.93 55.66
CA MET A 1 -44.08 30.55 54.86
C MET A 1 -44.33 29.18 54.25
N SER A 2 -44.68 29.14 52.96
CA SER A 2 -44.94 27.90 52.21
C SER A 2 -43.61 27.35 51.67
N ARG A 3 -43.32 26.05 51.90
CA ARG A 3 -42.20 25.35 51.26
C ARG A 3 -42.75 24.53 50.10
N ASN A 4 -42.44 24.94 48.87
CA ASN A 4 -42.72 24.19 47.66
C ASN A 4 -41.67 23.09 47.49
N THR A 5 -42.05 21.83 47.67
CA THR A 5 -41.24 20.68 47.27
C THR A 5 -41.62 20.30 45.85
N ILE A 6 -40.80 20.68 44.87
CA ILE A 6 -40.96 20.29 43.47
C ILE A 6 -40.51 18.83 43.36
N VAL A 7 -41.46 17.92 43.16
CA VAL A 7 -41.17 16.55 42.76
C VAL A 7 -40.79 16.58 41.27
N VAL A 8 -39.51 16.47 40.94
CA VAL A 8 -39.05 16.33 39.56
C VAL A 8 -39.17 14.86 39.16
N THR A 9 -40.36 14.44 38.73
CA THR A 9 -40.57 13.17 38.02
C THR A 9 -40.10 13.32 36.57
N GLY A 10 -38.78 13.17 36.35
CA GLY A 10 -38.20 13.06 35.02
C GLY A 10 -38.32 11.64 34.47
N TRP A 11 -39.48 11.28 33.92
CA TRP A 11 -39.65 10.02 33.19
C TRP A 11 -38.91 10.13 31.85
N ILE A 12 -37.66 9.67 31.81
CA ILE A 12 -36.89 9.62 30.57
C ILE A 12 -37.59 8.65 29.61
N SER A 13 -38.21 9.20 28.57
CA SER A 13 -38.93 8.43 27.57
C SER A 13 -37.96 7.53 26.79
N MET A 14 -38.28 6.23 26.70
CA MET A 14 -37.50 5.17 26.05
C MET A 14 -37.07 5.48 24.60
N LYS A 15 -37.77 6.43 23.95
CA LYS A 15 -37.46 6.92 22.59
C LYS A 15 -36.19 7.81 22.53
N GLN A 16 -35.86 8.51 23.62
CA GLN A 16 -34.65 9.34 23.72
C GLN A 16 -33.38 8.49 23.90
N ILE A 17 -33.48 7.34 24.58
CA ILE A 17 -32.36 6.42 24.82
C ILE A 17 -31.96 5.69 23.51
N LEU A 18 -32.94 5.35 22.67
CA LEU A 18 -32.70 4.74 21.35
C LEU A 18 -32.00 5.69 20.36
N ALA A 19 -32.33 6.99 20.39
CA ALA A 19 -31.70 7.98 19.51
C ALA A 19 -30.24 8.26 19.88
N VAL A 20 -29.92 8.31 21.18
CA VAL A 20 -28.53 8.53 21.66
C VAL A 20 -27.63 7.32 21.38
N SER A 21 -28.20 6.10 21.41
CA SER A 21 -27.48 4.86 21.07
C SER A 21 -27.11 4.78 19.57
N LEU A 22 -27.98 5.25 18.67
CA LEU A 22 -27.68 5.29 17.23
C LEU A 22 -26.62 6.35 16.87
N ILE A 23 -26.52 7.44 17.64
CA ILE A 23 -25.53 8.50 17.38
C ILE A 23 -24.13 8.06 17.84
N PHE A 24 -24.02 7.32 18.96
CA PHE A 24 -22.74 6.79 19.44
C PHE A 24 -22.15 5.65 18.60
N LEU A 25 -22.97 4.91 17.85
CA LEU A 25 -22.49 3.82 17.00
C LEU A 25 -21.96 4.30 15.63
N SER A 26 -22.25 5.54 15.23
CA SER A 26 -21.76 6.10 13.95
C SER A 26 -20.37 6.74 14.02
N MET A 27 -19.86 7.00 15.23
CA MET A 27 -18.56 7.65 15.48
C MET A 27 -17.43 6.64 15.78
N MET A 28 -17.52 5.43 15.20
CA MET A 28 -16.44 4.43 15.20
C MET A 28 -16.09 4.00 13.76
N CYS A 29 -16.43 4.82 12.76
CA CYS A 29 -16.04 4.59 11.36
C CYS A 29 -14.90 5.55 10.99
N GLY A 30 -13.68 5.05 11.09
CA GLY A 30 -12.48 5.80 10.71
C GLY A 30 -11.24 5.32 11.44
N GLY A 31 -11.02 4.00 11.51
CA GLY A 31 -9.69 3.50 11.86
C GLY A 31 -8.70 4.13 10.89
N LEU A 32 -7.86 5.05 11.38
CA LEU A 32 -6.70 5.56 10.66
C LEU A 32 -5.78 4.36 10.44
N SER A 33 -6.00 3.63 9.35
CA SER A 33 -5.05 2.62 8.89
C SER A 33 -3.83 3.37 8.40
N VAL A 34 -2.90 3.65 9.32
CA VAL A 34 -1.55 4.05 8.99
C VAL A 34 -0.91 2.80 8.40
N ASN A 35 -1.07 2.62 7.10
CA ASN A 35 -0.29 1.62 6.37
C ASN A 35 1.17 2.05 6.50
N ALA A 36 2.01 1.16 7.05
CA ALA A 36 3.42 1.44 7.20
C ALA A 36 4.05 1.60 5.82
N ASP A 37 4.82 2.67 5.62
CA ASP A 37 5.49 2.92 4.35
C ASP A 37 6.40 1.73 3.98
N ILE A 38 6.35 1.34 2.71
CA ILE A 38 7.29 0.37 2.15
C ILE A 38 8.61 1.09 1.94
N THR A 39 9.71 0.54 2.46
CA THR A 39 11.05 1.08 2.22
C THR A 39 11.88 0.07 1.46
N ILE A 40 12.61 0.53 0.44
CA ILE A 40 13.47 -0.30 -0.41
C ILE A 40 14.91 0.19 -0.27
N ARG A 41 15.78 -0.71 0.16
CA ARG A 41 17.22 -0.50 0.32
C ARG A 41 18.00 -1.26 -0.73
N LYS A 42 19.03 -0.61 -1.29
CA LYS A 42 20.00 -1.23 -2.20
C LYS A 42 21.39 -1.09 -1.57
N SER A 43 22.09 -2.21 -1.40
CA SER A 43 23.39 -2.24 -0.71
C SER A 43 23.38 -1.52 0.65
N GLY A 44 22.29 -1.69 1.42
CA GLY A 44 22.11 -1.07 2.74
C GLY A 44 21.58 0.37 2.74
N ALA A 45 21.73 1.11 1.64
CA ALA A 45 21.25 2.49 1.53
C ALA A 45 19.74 2.52 1.20
N LEU A 46 18.98 3.39 1.86
CA LEU A 46 17.58 3.67 1.50
C LEU A 46 17.53 4.38 0.14
N VAL A 47 16.89 3.74 -0.84
CA VAL A 47 16.79 4.30 -2.20
C VAL A 47 15.38 4.78 -2.47
N TRP A 48 14.36 3.95 -2.21
CA TRP A 48 12.96 4.30 -2.45
C TRP A 48 12.08 4.10 -1.22
N THR A 49 11.03 4.91 -1.14
CA THR A 49 9.92 4.76 -0.19
C THR A 49 8.62 4.83 -0.95
N VAL A 50 7.66 3.97 -0.62
CA VAL A 50 6.28 4.03 -1.12
C VAL A 50 5.37 4.29 0.07
N ASP A 51 4.65 5.40 0.05
CA ASP A 51 3.68 5.72 1.10
C ASP A 51 2.36 4.96 0.94
N GLY A 52 1.52 4.98 1.97
CA GLY A 52 0.20 4.34 1.93
C GLY A 52 -0.76 4.86 0.85
N LYS A 53 -0.45 6.00 0.20
CA LYS A 53 -1.19 6.53 -0.96
C LYS A 53 -0.54 6.13 -2.29
N GLY A 54 0.53 5.34 -2.24
CA GLY A 54 1.27 4.86 -3.39
C GLY A 54 2.25 5.88 -3.99
N ALA A 55 2.55 7.01 -3.32
CA ALA A 55 3.55 7.93 -3.82
C ALA A 55 4.96 7.36 -3.65
N ILE A 56 5.72 7.33 -4.73
CA ILE A 56 7.10 6.84 -4.74
C ILE A 56 8.04 8.02 -4.53
N ARG A 57 8.89 7.93 -3.52
CA ARG A 57 9.97 8.88 -3.27
C ARG A 57 11.32 8.22 -3.46
N GLU A 58 12.22 8.91 -4.14
CA GLU A 58 13.64 8.56 -4.23
C GLU A 58 14.43 9.58 -3.43
N ARG A 59 15.18 9.14 -2.41
CA ARG A 59 15.92 10.02 -1.49
C ARG A 59 15.06 11.19 -0.95
N GLY A 60 13.80 10.89 -0.60
CA GLY A 60 12.83 11.86 -0.08
C GLY A 60 12.09 12.71 -1.12
N ARG A 61 12.50 12.69 -2.40
CA ARG A 61 11.83 13.46 -3.47
C ARG A 61 10.81 12.59 -4.20
N LYS A 62 9.60 13.10 -4.41
CA LYS A 62 8.56 12.38 -5.17
C LYS A 62 8.99 12.22 -6.63
N VAL A 63 9.15 10.97 -7.09
CA VAL A 63 9.53 10.63 -8.47
C VAL A 63 8.40 9.98 -9.26
N GLY A 64 7.37 9.49 -8.56
CA GLY A 64 6.25 8.82 -9.20
C GLY A 64 5.15 8.40 -8.25
N SER A 65 4.27 7.54 -8.73
CA SER A 65 3.20 6.93 -7.95
C SER A 65 2.76 5.59 -8.52
N ILE A 66 2.20 4.74 -7.67
CA ILE A 66 1.51 3.50 -8.03
C ILE A 66 0.08 3.63 -7.48
N ASP A 67 -0.92 3.50 -8.33
CA ASP A 67 -2.32 3.48 -7.85
C ASP A 67 -2.75 2.06 -7.40
N ALA A 68 -3.92 1.96 -6.77
CA ALA A 68 -4.45 0.69 -6.28
C ALA A 68 -4.71 -0.35 -7.40
N SER A 69 -4.86 0.10 -8.66
CA SER A 69 -4.97 -0.79 -9.82
C SER A 69 -3.62 -1.29 -10.32
N GLY A 70 -2.51 -0.79 -9.74
CA GLY A 70 -1.15 -1.15 -10.10
C GLY A 70 -0.54 -0.30 -11.21
N LYS A 71 -1.19 0.79 -11.65
CA LYS A 71 -0.63 1.67 -12.68
C LYS A 71 0.45 2.54 -12.09
N VAL A 72 1.59 2.57 -12.77
CA VAL A 72 2.80 3.27 -12.38
C VAL A 72 2.93 4.54 -13.22
N ARG A 73 3.04 5.68 -12.54
CA ARG A 73 3.24 6.98 -13.18
C ARG A 73 4.57 7.60 -12.77
N LYS A 74 5.27 8.21 -13.73
CA LYS A 74 6.47 9.02 -13.51
C LYS A 74 6.18 10.43 -14.01
N ASN A 75 6.37 11.44 -13.16
CA ASN A 75 6.02 12.83 -13.48
C ASN A 75 4.58 13.02 -14.03
N GLY A 76 3.63 12.22 -13.54
CA GLY A 76 2.22 12.25 -13.97
C GLY A 76 1.89 11.43 -15.22
N ALA A 77 2.88 11.04 -16.02
CA ALA A 77 2.67 10.19 -17.20
C ALA A 77 2.64 8.71 -16.84
N LEU A 78 1.77 7.93 -17.51
CA LEU A 78 1.71 6.48 -17.35
C LEU A 78 2.97 5.83 -17.95
N THR A 79 3.75 5.16 -17.12
CA THR A 79 4.99 4.45 -17.52
C THR A 79 4.76 2.95 -17.70
N GLY A 80 3.79 2.40 -16.97
CA GLY A 80 3.42 0.99 -17.06
C GLY A 80 2.49 0.58 -15.93
N GLU A 81 2.33 -0.71 -15.73
CA GLU A 81 1.44 -1.27 -14.71
C GLU A 81 1.90 -2.66 -14.25
N VAL A 82 1.59 -2.99 -13.00
CA VAL A 82 1.66 -4.35 -12.47
C VAL A 82 0.24 -4.75 -12.07
N GLU A 83 -0.39 -5.58 -12.88
CA GLU A 83 -1.79 -5.99 -12.69
C GLU A 83 -1.97 -6.83 -11.42
N SER A 84 -3.23 -6.96 -10.98
CA SER A 84 -3.57 -7.81 -9.83
C SER A 84 -3.19 -9.28 -10.05
N GLY A 85 -3.24 -9.78 -11.29
CA GLY A 85 -2.74 -11.10 -11.68
C GLY A 85 -1.21 -11.20 -11.77
N GLY A 86 -0.49 -10.11 -11.49
CA GLY A 86 0.97 -10.05 -11.52
C GLY A 86 1.58 -9.83 -12.90
N THR A 87 0.79 -9.62 -13.95
CA THR A 87 1.33 -9.27 -15.27
C THR A 87 1.95 -7.88 -15.25
N ILE A 88 3.17 -7.74 -15.77
CA ILE A 88 3.88 -6.47 -15.85
C ILE A 88 3.79 -5.96 -17.30
N ARG A 89 3.21 -4.77 -17.48
CA ARG A 89 3.07 -4.13 -18.81
C ARG A 89 3.79 -2.79 -18.88
N ARG A 90 4.32 -2.49 -20.07
CA ARG A 90 4.88 -1.17 -20.43
C ARG A 90 4.34 -0.79 -21.80
N SER A 91 3.74 0.39 -21.89
CA SER A 91 3.04 0.85 -23.11
C SER A 91 2.04 -0.17 -23.68
N GLY A 92 1.29 -0.87 -22.80
CA GLY A 92 0.31 -1.90 -23.16
C GLY A 92 0.90 -3.29 -23.49
N ALA A 93 2.20 -3.40 -23.74
CA ALA A 93 2.87 -4.67 -24.02
C ALA A 93 3.29 -5.39 -22.73
N LYS A 94 3.07 -6.71 -22.68
CA LYS A 94 3.57 -7.56 -21.59
C LYS A 94 5.09 -7.67 -21.66
N ILE A 95 5.78 -7.21 -20.61
CA ILE A 95 7.24 -7.29 -20.49
C ILE A 95 7.71 -8.30 -19.44
N GLY A 96 6.81 -8.76 -18.57
CA GLY A 96 7.14 -9.73 -17.54
C GLY A 96 5.94 -10.14 -16.70
N SER A 97 6.21 -10.86 -15.62
CA SER A 97 5.21 -11.23 -14.61
C SER A 97 5.85 -11.40 -13.25
N VAL A 98 5.10 -11.15 -12.19
CA VAL A 98 5.42 -11.51 -10.81
C VAL A 98 4.36 -12.47 -10.29
N ASP A 99 4.77 -13.56 -9.64
CA ASP A 99 3.82 -14.46 -8.95
C ASP A 99 3.59 -14.06 -7.49
N SER A 100 2.62 -14.67 -6.82
CA SER A 100 2.32 -14.41 -5.40
C SER A 100 3.48 -14.77 -4.47
N SER A 101 4.43 -15.61 -4.89
CA SER A 101 5.65 -15.84 -4.11
C SER A 101 6.68 -14.71 -4.22
N GLY A 102 6.46 -13.77 -5.14
CA GLY A 102 7.33 -12.64 -5.42
C GLY A 102 8.38 -12.91 -6.50
N LYS A 103 8.31 -14.04 -7.21
CA LYS A 103 9.26 -14.35 -8.30
C LYS A 103 8.90 -13.58 -9.55
N VAL A 104 9.88 -12.87 -10.09
CA VAL A 104 9.76 -12.04 -11.29
C VAL A 104 10.35 -12.79 -12.49
N ARG A 105 9.56 -12.91 -13.55
CA ARG A 105 9.93 -13.57 -14.80
C ARG A 105 9.84 -12.65 -16.00
N LYS A 106 10.78 -12.79 -16.93
CA LYS A 106 10.78 -12.16 -18.26
C LYS A 106 10.88 -13.27 -19.29
N GLN A 107 9.91 -13.34 -20.21
CA GLN A 107 9.83 -14.41 -21.23
C GLN A 107 9.97 -15.83 -20.63
N GLY A 108 9.31 -16.08 -19.50
CA GLY A 108 9.35 -17.37 -18.80
C GLY A 108 10.59 -17.64 -17.94
N ARG A 109 11.67 -16.84 -18.08
CA ARG A 109 12.90 -16.99 -17.30
C ARG A 109 12.83 -16.23 -15.98
N LEU A 110 13.27 -16.84 -14.89
CA LEU A 110 13.42 -16.18 -13.60
C LEU A 110 14.57 -15.17 -13.68
N ILE A 111 14.27 -13.93 -13.36
CA ILE A 111 15.24 -12.82 -13.40
C ILE A 111 15.38 -12.11 -12.06
N GLY A 112 14.49 -12.41 -11.11
CA GLY A 112 14.62 -11.93 -9.75
C GLY A 112 13.46 -12.37 -8.87
N GLU A 113 13.55 -11.99 -7.60
CA GLU A 113 12.60 -12.38 -6.57
C GLU A 113 12.55 -11.32 -5.48
N VAL A 114 11.35 -11.09 -4.94
CA VAL A 114 11.11 -10.40 -3.67
C VAL A 114 10.55 -11.43 -2.69
N SER A 115 11.40 -11.97 -1.82
CA SER A 115 11.01 -13.00 -0.86
C SER A 115 10.09 -12.43 0.23
N SER A 116 9.37 -13.30 0.94
CA SER A 116 8.45 -12.89 2.02
C SER A 116 9.13 -12.09 3.14
N GLY A 117 10.40 -12.35 3.42
CA GLY A 117 11.22 -11.55 4.36
C GLY A 117 11.71 -10.20 3.81
N GLY A 118 11.28 -9.81 2.61
CA GLY A 118 11.67 -8.56 1.97
C GLY A 118 13.01 -8.60 1.25
N THR A 119 13.74 -9.71 1.26
CA THR A 119 14.98 -9.85 0.48
C THR A 119 14.70 -9.75 -1.02
N ILE A 120 15.46 -8.89 -1.72
CA ILE A 120 15.35 -8.69 -3.17
C ILE A 120 16.58 -9.28 -3.83
N ARG A 121 16.39 -10.25 -4.73
CA ARG A 121 17.45 -10.82 -5.56
C ARG A 121 17.23 -10.52 -7.04
N GLN A 122 18.30 -10.20 -7.76
CA GLN A 122 18.29 -10.05 -9.21
C GLN A 122 19.27 -11.07 -9.82
N SER A 123 18.80 -11.89 -10.76
CA SER A 123 19.59 -12.95 -11.41
C SER A 123 20.32 -13.86 -10.42
N GLY A 124 19.70 -14.13 -9.26
CA GLY A 124 20.27 -14.96 -8.19
C GLY A 124 21.17 -14.23 -7.19
N SER A 125 21.65 -13.01 -7.49
CA SER A 125 22.47 -12.21 -6.58
C SER A 125 21.63 -11.33 -5.67
N LEU A 126 22.11 -11.07 -4.45
CA LEU A 126 21.48 -10.11 -3.54
C LEU A 126 21.53 -8.71 -4.18
N TRP A 127 20.36 -8.11 -4.37
CA TRP A 127 20.23 -6.76 -4.92
C TRP A 127 19.90 -5.75 -3.82
N GLY A 128 19.04 -6.13 -2.88
CA GLY A 128 18.57 -5.24 -1.84
C GLY A 128 17.61 -5.90 -0.86
N SER A 129 16.92 -5.07 -0.09
CA SER A 129 15.87 -5.48 0.84
C SER A 129 14.73 -4.49 0.86
N SER A 130 13.56 -4.97 1.26
CA SER A 130 12.36 -4.18 1.45
C SER A 130 11.79 -4.43 2.85
N SER A 131 11.15 -3.42 3.44
CA SER A 131 10.35 -3.56 4.67
C SER A 131 8.87 -3.33 4.38
N ASN A 132 7.99 -3.89 5.20
CA ASN A 132 6.53 -3.68 5.16
C ASN A 132 5.85 -4.08 3.85
N CYS A 133 6.46 -4.96 3.05
CA CYS A 133 5.95 -5.36 1.74
C CYS A 133 5.39 -6.79 1.70
N CYS A 134 5.31 -7.47 2.84
CA CYS A 134 5.35 -8.94 2.92
C CYS A 134 4.02 -9.65 2.60
N ASP A 135 3.03 -8.92 2.10
CA ASP A 135 1.81 -9.43 1.50
C ASP A 135 1.91 -9.44 -0.05
N ASP A 136 0.87 -9.91 -0.73
CA ASP A 136 0.87 -9.97 -2.20
C ASP A 136 0.87 -8.59 -2.84
N GLN A 137 0.13 -7.64 -2.25
CA GLN A 137 0.03 -6.28 -2.77
C GLN A 137 1.34 -5.51 -2.58
N GLY A 138 1.93 -5.56 -1.39
CA GLY A 138 3.21 -4.93 -1.08
C GLY A 138 4.34 -5.47 -1.96
N ARG A 139 4.39 -6.80 -2.19
CA ARG A 139 5.37 -7.39 -3.12
C ARG A 139 5.21 -6.86 -4.54
N ARG A 140 3.97 -6.75 -5.05
CA ARG A 140 3.72 -6.17 -6.37
C ARG A 140 4.15 -4.69 -6.44
N GLN A 141 3.93 -3.92 -5.38
CA GLN A 141 4.39 -2.53 -5.30
C GLN A 141 5.92 -2.44 -5.30
N VAL A 142 6.62 -3.29 -4.55
CA VAL A 142 8.09 -3.37 -4.59
C VAL A 142 8.57 -3.72 -5.99
N VAL A 143 7.96 -4.73 -6.63
CA VAL A 143 8.29 -5.11 -8.01
C VAL A 143 8.04 -3.95 -8.97
N ALA A 144 6.93 -3.24 -8.86
CA ALA A 144 6.68 -2.05 -9.68
C ALA A 144 7.79 -1.00 -9.52
N VAL A 145 8.22 -0.70 -8.28
CA VAL A 145 9.29 0.27 -8.05
C VAL A 145 10.61 -0.19 -8.69
N ILE A 146 11.08 -1.40 -8.40
CA ILE A 146 12.37 -1.87 -8.91
C ILE A 146 12.36 -2.00 -10.44
N VAL A 147 11.24 -2.39 -11.06
CA VAL A 147 11.12 -2.53 -12.51
C VAL A 147 11.11 -1.19 -13.24
N PHE A 148 10.32 -0.22 -12.76
CA PHE A 148 10.12 1.05 -13.47
C PHE A 148 11.08 2.16 -13.05
N PHE A 149 11.66 2.08 -11.85
CA PHE A 149 12.61 3.08 -11.32
C PHE A 149 14.01 2.50 -11.11
N GLY A 150 14.12 1.21 -10.75
CA GLY A 150 15.40 0.53 -10.51
C GLY A 150 16.02 -0.15 -11.73
N GLY A 151 15.36 -0.14 -12.89
CA GLY A 151 15.88 -0.74 -14.13
C GLY A 151 15.93 -2.28 -14.12
N PHE A 152 15.16 -2.94 -13.26
CA PHE A 152 15.26 -4.38 -13.00
C PHE A 152 15.01 -5.29 -14.22
N LEU A 153 14.27 -4.79 -15.23
CA LEU A 153 13.95 -5.52 -16.48
C LEU A 153 14.67 -4.98 -17.72
N ASN A 154 15.43 -3.89 -17.58
CA ASN A 154 16.14 -3.29 -18.72
C ASN A 154 17.34 -4.15 -19.12
#